data_AF-A0A7Y0SA44-F1
#
_entry.id   AF-A0A7Y0SA44-F1
#
_cell.length_a   1.000
_cell.length_b   1.000
_cell.length_c   1.000
_cell.angle_alpha   90.00
_cell.angle_beta   90.00
_cell.angle_gamma   90.00
#
_symmetry.space_group_name_H-M   'P 1'
#
loop_
_entity.id
_entity.type
_entity.pdbx_description
1 polymer ?
#
loop_
_entity_poly.entity_id
_entity_poly.type
_entity_poly.pdbx_seq_one_letter_code
_entity_poly.pdbx_strand_id
1 'polypeptide(L)'
;SDEIINLYNELRAEMASFGEMGIDFEEKAFYDILISLAHKYDFTYPEEKLLDLSKEVKKVIDDKAKYTDWNKRDDIKAELHFDLIILLDEWGYPPIDRDEVYKEIFEQAENFK
;
A
#
# COMPACT_ATOMS: atom_id res chain seq x y z
N SER A 1 -15.29 7.43 -11.88
CA SER A 1 -14.43 6.88 -10.82
C SER A 1 -13.36 7.91 -10.60
N ASP A 2 -13.69 8.94 -9.82
CA ASP A 2 -12.93 10.20 -9.73
C ASP A 2 -12.52 10.50 -8.27
N GLU A 3 -12.95 9.66 -7.33
CA GLU A 3 -12.69 9.84 -5.89
C GLU A 3 -11.23 9.51 -5.52
N ILE A 4 -10.63 8.52 -6.18
CA ILE A 4 -9.24 8.09 -5.93
C ILE A 4 -8.22 9.10 -6.47
N ILE A 5 -8.54 9.76 -7.59
CA ILE A 5 -7.71 10.83 -8.16
C ILE A 5 -7.74 12.08 -7.26
N ASN A 6 -8.86 12.33 -6.58
CA ASN A 6 -8.94 13.39 -5.57
C ASN A 6 -8.12 13.05 -4.31
N LEU A 7 -8.21 11.81 -3.82
CA LEU A 7 -7.38 11.34 -2.71
C LEU A 7 -5.89 11.44 -3.03
N TYR A 8 -5.48 11.11 -4.26
CA TYR A 8 -4.11 11.29 -4.74
C TYR A 8 -3.63 12.74 -4.70
N ASN A 9 -4.48 13.70 -5.08
CA ASN A 9 -4.13 15.12 -5.04
C ASN A 9 -4.12 15.67 -3.60
N GLU A 10 -5.00 15.18 -2.74
CA GLU A 10 -5.03 15.50 -1.31
C GLU A 10 -3.79 14.95 -0.59
N LEU A 11 -3.37 13.72 -0.91
CA LEU A 11 -2.14 13.11 -0.40
C LEU A 11 -0.89 13.88 -0.84
N ARG A 12 -0.85 14.33 -2.08
CA ARG A 12 0.24 15.19 -2.57
C ARG A 12 0.31 16.54 -1.86
N ALA A 13 -0.82 17.07 -1.41
CA ALA A 13 -0.87 18.30 -0.63
C ALA A 13 -0.43 18.07 0.82
N GLU A 14 -0.76 16.91 1.39
CA GLU A 14 -0.34 16.50 2.74
C GLU A 14 1.15 16.13 2.83
N MET A 15 1.79 15.72 1.72
CA MET A 15 3.23 15.45 1.61
C MET A 15 4.13 16.60 2.11
N ALA A 16 3.65 17.84 2.07
CA ALA A 16 4.41 19.00 2.56
C ALA A 16 4.51 19.08 4.10
N SER A 17 3.65 18.35 4.83
CA SER A 17 3.51 18.47 6.29
C SER A 17 4.31 17.44 7.09
N PHE A 18 4.87 16.39 6.47
CA PHE A 18 5.21 15.15 7.19
C PHE A 18 6.69 14.73 7.21
N GLY A 19 7.61 15.65 6.92
CA GLY A 19 9.06 15.40 7.04
C GLY A 19 9.56 15.04 8.45
N GLU A 20 8.69 15.02 9.47
CA GLU A 20 9.04 14.78 10.87
C GLU A 20 8.79 13.34 11.38
N MET A 21 8.14 12.46 10.59
CA MET A 21 7.68 11.15 11.10
C MET A 21 8.72 10.02 11.02
N GLY A 22 9.90 10.26 10.43
CA GLY A 22 11.02 9.30 10.40
C GLY A 22 10.79 8.04 9.55
N ILE A 23 9.76 8.06 8.70
CA ILE A 23 9.41 7.02 7.72
C ILE A 23 9.80 7.46 6.31
N ASP A 24 10.20 6.49 5.49
CA ASP A 24 10.53 6.73 4.10
C ASP A 24 9.29 7.11 3.29
N PHE A 25 9.49 7.82 2.18
CA PHE A 25 8.39 8.32 1.35
C PHE A 25 7.46 7.18 0.87
N GLU A 26 8.05 6.02 0.56
CA GLU A 26 7.36 4.81 0.14
C GLU A 26 6.50 4.22 1.28
N GLU A 27 7.04 4.15 2.51
CA GLU A 27 6.33 3.64 3.69
C GLU A 27 5.11 4.51 4.02
N LYS A 28 5.24 5.82 3.83
CA LYS A 28 4.12 6.77 3.98
C LYS A 28 3.03 6.51 2.95
N ALA A 29 3.39 6.34 1.68
CA ALA A 29 2.40 6.10 0.64
C ALA A 29 1.59 4.81 0.90
N PHE A 30 2.24 3.73 1.35
CA PHE A 30 1.53 2.50 1.72
C PHE A 30 0.68 2.67 2.98
N TYR A 31 1.18 3.40 3.98
CA TYR A 31 0.41 3.75 5.18
C TYR A 31 -0.87 4.52 4.79
N ASP A 32 -0.74 5.52 3.93
CA ASP A 32 -1.84 6.37 3.48
C ASP A 32 -2.91 5.56 2.71
N ILE A 33 -2.51 4.60 1.89
CA ILE A 33 -3.45 3.67 1.23
C ILE A 33 -4.18 2.83 2.28
N LEU A 34 -3.43 2.19 3.18
CA LEU A 34 -3.99 1.29 4.19
C LEU A 34 -4.96 2.01 5.14
N ILE A 35 -4.68 3.26 5.52
CA ILE A 35 -5.60 4.05 6.35
C ILE A 35 -6.80 4.56 5.55
N SER A 36 -6.61 4.93 4.28
CA SER A 36 -7.71 5.34 3.41
C SER A 36 -8.69 4.20 3.16
N LEU A 37 -8.19 2.99 2.98
CA LEU A 37 -8.99 1.78 2.89
C LEU A 37 -9.69 1.47 4.22
N ALA A 38 -8.99 1.63 5.35
CA ALA A 38 -9.60 1.50 6.69
C ALA A 38 -10.81 2.42 6.88
N HIS A 39 -10.66 3.69 6.49
CA HIS A 39 -11.74 4.67 6.52
C HIS A 39 -12.85 4.38 5.50
N LYS A 40 -12.49 4.01 4.26
CA LYS A 40 -13.44 3.72 3.18
C LYS A 40 -14.38 2.57 3.52
N TYR A 41 -13.87 1.55 4.20
CA TYR A 41 -14.64 0.37 4.60
C TYR A 41 -15.11 0.41 6.06
N ASP A 42 -14.98 1.57 6.71
CA ASP A 42 -15.47 1.85 8.07
C ASP A 42 -14.99 0.83 9.12
N PHE A 43 -13.71 0.44 9.06
CA PHE A 43 -13.10 -0.40 10.08
C PHE A 43 -11.97 0.30 10.81
N THR A 44 -11.84 -0.06 12.09
CA THR A 44 -10.78 0.45 12.95
C THR A 44 -9.62 -0.53 12.97
N TYR A 45 -8.46 -0.06 12.54
CA TYR A 45 -7.20 -0.79 12.64
C TYR A 45 -6.21 0.02 13.48
N PRO A 46 -5.44 -0.58 14.41
CA PRO A 46 -4.54 0.17 15.27
C PRO A 46 -3.46 0.91 14.45
N GLU A 47 -3.30 2.21 14.68
CA GLU A 47 -2.35 3.06 13.95
C GLU A 47 -0.91 2.55 14.05
N GLU A 48 -0.48 2.10 15.23
CA GLU A 48 0.83 1.48 15.44
C GLU A 48 1.05 0.25 14.56
N LYS A 49 0.01 -0.58 14.40
CA LYS A 49 0.06 -1.75 13.51
C LYS A 49 0.02 -1.35 12.05
N LEU A 50 -0.69 -0.28 11.70
CA LEU A 50 -0.79 0.21 10.34
C LEU A 50 0.57 0.72 9.84
N LEU A 51 1.30 1.42 10.72
CA LEU A 51 2.66 1.87 10.46
C LEU A 51 3.65 0.71 10.29
N ASP A 52 3.55 -0.34 11.09
CA ASP A 52 4.43 -1.50 10.90
C ASP A 52 4.02 -2.36 9.70
N LEU A 53 2.72 -2.49 9.43
CA LEU A 53 2.21 -3.14 8.23
C LEU A 53 2.69 -2.44 6.95
N SER A 54 2.71 -1.10 6.91
CA SER A 54 3.20 -0.37 5.73
C SER A 54 4.68 -0.66 5.44
N LYS A 55 5.50 -0.84 6.48
CA LYS A 55 6.90 -1.25 6.35
C LYS A 55 7.04 -2.67 5.83
N GLU A 56 6.18 -3.60 6.27
CA GLU A 56 6.18 -4.97 5.75
C GLU A 56 5.71 -5.03 4.29
N VAL A 57 4.68 -4.26 3.93
CA VAL A 57 4.21 -4.11 2.54
C VAL A 57 5.36 -3.61 1.66
N LYS A 58 6.10 -2.60 2.11
CA LYS A 58 7.29 -2.11 1.41
C LYS A 58 8.32 -3.21 1.17
N LYS A 59 8.65 -4.02 2.19
CA LYS A 59 9.62 -5.12 2.05
C LYS A 59 9.18 -6.15 1.00
N VAL A 60 7.90 -6.49 0.99
CA VAL A 60 7.33 -7.42 0.02
C VAL A 60 7.45 -6.86 -1.40
N ILE A 61 7.16 -5.58 -1.58
CA ILE A 61 7.28 -4.90 -2.89
C ILE A 61 8.74 -4.79 -3.31
N ASP A 62 9.64 -4.36 -2.42
CA ASP A 62 11.09 -4.28 -2.67
C ASP A 62 11.66 -5.63 -3.13
N ASP A 63 11.20 -6.73 -2.52
CA ASP A 63 11.62 -8.08 -2.90
C ASP A 63 11.20 -8.45 -4.33
N LYS A 64 10.08 -7.95 -4.84
CA LYS A 64 9.68 -8.17 -6.24
C LYS A 64 10.24 -7.11 -7.18
N ALA A 65 10.39 -5.87 -6.72
CA ALA A 65 10.92 -4.74 -7.49
C ALA A 65 12.40 -4.94 -7.90
N LYS A 66 13.13 -5.84 -7.22
CA LYS A 66 14.49 -6.25 -7.61
C LYS A 66 14.57 -6.84 -9.03
N TYR A 67 13.47 -7.34 -9.59
CA TYR A 67 13.42 -7.81 -10.97
C TYR A 67 13.06 -6.65 -11.92
N THR A 68 13.93 -6.32 -12.88
CA THR A 68 13.84 -5.13 -13.76
C THR A 68 12.50 -4.99 -14.54
N ASP A 69 11.78 -6.10 -14.76
CA ASP A 69 10.49 -6.17 -15.47
C ASP A 69 9.40 -6.88 -14.64
N TRP A 70 9.47 -6.81 -13.30
CA TRP A 70 8.51 -7.47 -12.42
C TRP A 70 7.04 -7.13 -12.74
N ASN A 71 6.76 -5.87 -13.09
CA ASN A 71 5.42 -5.39 -13.42
C ASN A 71 4.88 -5.87 -14.77
N LYS A 72 5.73 -6.40 -15.65
CA LYS A 72 5.32 -7.03 -16.93
C LYS A 72 5.13 -8.54 -16.79
N ARG A 73 5.57 -9.12 -15.66
CA ARG A 73 5.59 -10.55 -15.43
C ARG A 73 4.37 -10.98 -14.61
N ASP A 74 3.42 -11.63 -15.28
CA ASP A 74 2.18 -12.07 -14.64
C ASP A 74 2.42 -13.07 -13.49
N ASP A 75 3.47 -13.88 -13.59
CA ASP A 75 3.86 -14.80 -12.52
C ASP A 75 4.36 -14.06 -11.27
N ILE A 76 5.18 -13.02 -11.44
CA ILE A 76 5.66 -12.20 -10.32
C ILE A 76 4.55 -11.33 -9.73
N LYS A 77 3.65 -10.80 -10.57
CA LYS A 77 2.49 -10.03 -10.10
C LYS A 77 1.53 -10.89 -9.28
N ALA A 78 1.27 -12.11 -9.72
CA ALA A 78 0.43 -13.05 -8.99
C ALA A 78 1.07 -13.48 -7.65
N GLU A 79 2.40 -13.66 -7.62
CA GLU A 79 3.14 -13.93 -6.40
C GLU A 79 3.06 -12.74 -5.43
N LEU A 80 3.28 -11.51 -5.91
CA LEU A 80 3.12 -10.29 -5.11
C LEU A 80 1.70 -10.16 -4.53
N HIS A 81 0.68 -10.46 -5.35
CA HIS A 81 -0.71 -10.42 -4.92
C HIS A 81 -0.97 -11.40 -3.76
N PHE A 82 -0.48 -12.62 -3.90
CA PHE A 82 -0.64 -13.66 -2.90
C PHE A 82 0.12 -13.33 -1.61
N ASP A 83 1.36 -12.85 -1.73
CA ASP A 83 2.19 -12.44 -0.60
C ASP A 83 1.53 -11.29 0.18
N LEU A 84 0.95 -10.31 -0.51
CA LEU A 84 0.18 -9.23 0.11
C LEU A 84 -1.07 -9.73 0.82
N ILE A 85 -1.82 -10.68 0.22
CA ILE A 85 -3.00 -11.28 0.87
C ILE A 85 -2.61 -11.98 2.16
N ILE A 86 -1.53 -12.78 2.15
CA ILE A 86 -1.05 -13.46 3.35
C ILE A 86 -0.62 -12.44 4.39
N LEU A 87 0.14 -11.42 3.99
CA LEU A 87 0.61 -10.38 4.91
C LEU A 87 -0.57 -9.68 5.59
N LEU A 88 -1.59 -9.26 4.84
CA LEU A 88 -2.77 -8.61 5.41
C LEU A 88 -3.52 -9.55 6.38
N ASP A 89 -3.64 -10.83 6.04
CA ASP A 89 -4.28 -11.85 6.89
C ASP A 89 -3.51 -12.09 8.20
N GLU A 90 -2.17 -12.22 8.13
CA GLU A 90 -1.28 -12.37 9.28
C GLU A 90 -1.36 -11.18 10.24
N TRP A 91 -1.49 -9.98 9.68
CA TRP A 91 -1.64 -8.74 10.43
C TRP A 91 -3.08 -8.50 10.93
N GLY A 92 -4.02 -9.40 10.60
CA GLY A 92 -5.42 -9.28 10.98
C GLY A 92 -6.10 -8.06 10.37
N TYR A 93 -5.56 -7.55 9.27
CA TYR A 93 -6.18 -6.50 8.49
C TYR A 93 -7.37 -7.13 7.76
N PRO A 94 -8.60 -6.62 7.96
CA PRO A 94 -9.81 -7.33 7.56
C PRO A 94 -9.78 -7.63 6.05
N PRO A 95 -10.36 -8.77 5.62
CA PRO A 95 -10.49 -9.11 4.21
C PRO A 95 -11.57 -8.23 3.58
N ILE A 96 -11.23 -6.97 3.39
CA ILE A 96 -11.87 -6.09 2.42
C ILE A 96 -11.55 -6.60 1.01
N ASP A 97 -12.30 -6.11 0.02
CA ASP A 97 -12.23 -6.59 -1.36
C ASP A 97 -10.76 -6.64 -1.82
N ARG A 98 -10.15 -7.85 -1.74
CA ARG A 98 -8.69 -8.03 -1.74
C ARG A 98 -8.08 -7.52 -3.05
N ASP A 99 -8.89 -7.58 -4.10
CA ASP A 99 -8.60 -7.03 -5.42
C ASP A 99 -8.44 -5.50 -5.42
N GLU A 100 -9.21 -4.76 -4.62
CA GLU A 100 -9.11 -3.29 -4.55
C GLU A 100 -7.85 -2.86 -3.79
N VAL A 101 -7.58 -3.49 -2.64
CA VAL A 101 -6.38 -3.24 -1.83
C VAL A 101 -5.12 -3.55 -2.63
N TYR A 102 -5.11 -4.70 -3.31
CA TYR A 102 -4.01 -5.08 -4.18
C TYR A 102 -3.79 -4.05 -5.28
N LYS A 103 -4.86 -3.62 -5.96
CA LYS A 103 -4.77 -2.71 -7.08
C LYS A 103 -4.16 -1.37 -6.66
N GLU A 104 -4.57 -0.79 -5.53
CA GLU A 104 -4.01 0.49 -5.06
C GLU A 104 -2.54 0.38 -4.67
N ILE A 105 -2.17 -0.67 -3.93
CA ILE A 105 -0.77 -0.93 -3.56
C ILE A 105 0.09 -1.15 -4.80
N PHE A 106 -0.43 -1.90 -5.78
CA PHE A 106 0.25 -2.20 -7.03
C PHE A 106 0.44 -0.95 -7.90
N GLU A 107 -0.58 -0.12 -8.05
CA GLU A 107 -0.49 1.15 -8.79
C GLU A 107 0.55 2.09 -8.16
N GLN A 108 0.65 2.14 -6.83
CA GLN A 108 1.73 2.90 -6.20
C GLN A 108 3.09 2.28 -6.49
N ALA A 109 3.24 0.96 -6.31
CA ALA A 109 4.47 0.22 -6.62
C ALA A 109 4.97 0.48 -8.06
N GLU A 110 4.07 0.61 -9.04
CA GLU A 110 4.44 0.95 -10.43
C GLU A 110 4.84 2.42 -10.64
N ASN A 111 4.24 3.35 -9.90
CA ASN A 111 4.52 4.79 -10.01
C ASN A 111 5.84 5.23 -9.36
N PHE A 112 6.52 4.36 -8.60
CA PHE A 112 7.83 4.63 -8.02
C PHE A 112 9.01 4.53 -9.02
N LYS A 113 8.75 4.36 -10.33
CA LYS A 113 9.79 4.26 -11.37
C LYS A 113 10.19 5.59 -11.99
#